data_AF-A0A227J7E1-F1
#
_entry.id   AF-A0A227J7E1-F1
#
_cell.length_a   1.000
_cell.length_b   1.000
_cell.length_c   1.000
_cell.angle_alpha   90.00
_cell.angle_beta   90.00
_cell.angle_gamma   90.00
#
_symmetry.space_group_name_H-M   'P 1'
#
loop_
_entity.id
_entity.type
_entity.pdbx_description
1 polymer ?
#
loop_
_entity_poly.entity_id
_entity_poly.type
_entity_poly.pdbx_seq_one_letter_code
_entity_poly.pdbx_strand_id
1 'polypeptide(L)'
;NITTIYCTYDPETLGKNPADGRKVKGVIHWVSADKALPAEIRLYDRLFTVPNPAAAEDFASTINTDSLVVINGFVEPSLASAEAEQGYQFERMGYFCADSKDSTADNLVFNRTVGLRDTWAKIENQ
;
A
#
# COMPACT_ATOMS: atom_id res chain seq x y z
N ASN A 1 -6.11 -21.69 4.71
CA ASN A 1 -5.56 -20.73 3.74
C ASN A 1 -6.43 -20.70 2.51
N ILE A 2 -6.74 -19.51 1.98
CA ILE A 2 -7.45 -19.32 0.72
C ILE A 2 -6.39 -19.07 -0.36
N THR A 3 -6.43 -19.81 -1.47
CA THR A 3 -5.43 -19.71 -2.55
C THR A 3 -5.96 -19.07 -3.83
N THR A 4 -7.27 -19.10 -4.05
CA THR A 4 -7.91 -18.58 -5.26
C THR A 4 -9.36 -18.20 -4.94
N ILE A 5 -9.81 -17.07 -5.48
CA ILE A 5 -11.21 -16.63 -5.42
C ILE A 5 -11.74 -16.60 -6.84
N TYR A 6 -12.79 -17.38 -7.11
CA TYR A 6 -13.46 -17.40 -8.41
C TYR A 6 -14.60 -16.37 -8.40
N CYS A 7 -14.63 -15.51 -9.42
CA CYS A 7 -15.60 -14.43 -9.55
C CYS A 7 -16.16 -14.38 -10.97
N THR A 8 -17.32 -13.75 -11.12
CA THR A 8 -17.89 -13.32 -12.40
C THR A 8 -17.93 -11.80 -12.44
N TYR A 9 -17.87 -11.20 -13.62
CA TYR A 9 -18.03 -9.76 -13.80
C TYR A 9 -19.29 -9.45 -14.61
N ASP A 10 -19.81 -8.23 -14.46
CA ASP A 10 -20.94 -7.71 -15.22
C ASP A 10 -20.40 -6.77 -16.32
N PRO A 11 -20.46 -7.16 -17.61
CA PRO A 11 -19.86 -6.39 -18.70
C PRO A 11 -20.53 -5.02 -18.91
N GLU A 12 -21.75 -4.83 -18.40
CA GLU A 12 -22.50 -3.60 -18.57
C GLU A 12 -22.20 -2.54 -17.50
N THR A 13 -21.25 -2.81 -16.59
CA THR A 13 -20.95 -1.93 -15.45
C THR A 13 -19.70 -1.05 -15.62
N LEU A 14 -19.02 -1.11 -16.78
CA LEU A 14 -17.88 -0.24 -17.04
C LEU A 14 -18.33 1.24 -17.05
N GLY A 15 -17.88 2.01 -16.06
CA GLY A 15 -18.17 3.44 -15.92
C GLY A 15 -19.62 3.78 -15.53
N LYS A 16 -20.44 2.79 -15.14
CA LYS A 16 -21.86 2.99 -14.81
C LYS A 16 -22.33 2.04 -13.71
N ASN A 17 -23.42 2.41 -13.03
CA ASN A 17 -24.06 1.53 -12.06
C ASN A 17 -24.77 0.36 -12.74
N PRO A 18 -24.96 -0.78 -12.04
CA PRO A 18 -25.75 -1.90 -12.55
C PRO A 18 -27.17 -1.49 -12.97
N ALA A 19 -27.60 -1.96 -14.14
CA ALA A 19 -28.91 -1.62 -14.71
C ALA A 19 -30.09 -2.19 -13.91
N ASP A 20 -29.86 -3.26 -13.14
CA ASP A 20 -30.85 -3.89 -12.25
C ASP A 20 -31.07 -3.12 -10.93
N GLY A 21 -30.37 -2.00 -10.73
CA GLY A 21 -30.53 -1.13 -9.56
C GLY A 21 -29.86 -1.64 -8.29
N ARG A 22 -29.11 -2.75 -8.34
CA ARG A 22 -28.39 -3.25 -7.15
C ARG A 22 -27.32 -2.25 -6.70
N LYS A 23 -27.19 -2.08 -5.38
CA LYS A 23 -26.17 -1.19 -4.80
C LYS A 23 -24.88 -1.95 -4.52
N VAL A 24 -23.78 -1.50 -5.13
CA VAL A 24 -22.43 -1.98 -4.83
C VAL A 24 -21.90 -1.19 -3.62
N LYS A 25 -21.52 -1.90 -2.54
CA LYS A 25 -21.20 -1.28 -1.25
C LYS A 25 -19.77 -0.77 -1.12
N GLY A 26 -18.87 -1.15 -2.02
CA GLY A 26 -17.47 -0.78 -1.93
C GLY A 26 -16.72 -1.03 -3.22
N VAL A 27 -15.53 -0.44 -3.30
CA VAL A 27 -14.61 -0.54 -4.42
C VAL A 27 -13.25 -0.98 -3.87
N ILE A 28 -12.60 -1.90 -4.58
CA ILE A 28 -11.23 -2.35 -4.28
C ILE A 28 -10.33 -1.95 -5.44
N HIS A 29 -9.05 -1.71 -5.16
CA HIS A 29 -8.03 -1.70 -6.20
C HIS A 29 -7.74 -3.14 -6.64
N TRP A 30 -7.18 -3.31 -7.83
CA TRP A 30 -6.75 -4.59 -8.36
C TRP A 30 -5.68 -4.37 -9.44
N VAL A 31 -4.88 -5.39 -9.71
CA VAL A 31 -3.93 -5.42 -10.83
C VAL A 31 -4.16 -6.68 -11.67
N SER A 32 -3.89 -6.61 -12.97
CA SER A 32 -4.05 -7.75 -13.87
C SER A 32 -2.87 -8.70 -13.73
N ALA A 33 -3.11 -9.97 -13.38
CA ALA A 33 -2.04 -10.93 -13.08
C ALA A 33 -1.10 -11.23 -14.26
N ASP A 34 -1.56 -11.07 -15.50
CA ASP A 34 -0.78 -11.24 -16.73
C ASP A 34 0.17 -10.08 -17.04
N LYS A 35 -0.07 -8.92 -16.43
CA LYS A 35 0.66 -7.67 -16.72
C LYS A 35 1.37 -7.10 -15.50
N ALA A 36 0.93 -7.47 -14.29
CA ALA A 36 1.45 -6.89 -13.07
C ALA A 36 2.93 -7.21 -12.90
N LEU A 37 3.67 -6.24 -12.36
CA LEU A 37 5.11 -6.33 -12.17
C LEU A 37 5.40 -6.69 -10.71
N PRO A 38 6.31 -7.64 -10.45
CA PRO A 38 6.74 -7.92 -9.07
C PRO A 38 7.44 -6.69 -8.50
N ALA A 39 7.20 -6.40 -7.23
CA ALA A 39 7.85 -5.30 -6.53
C ALA A 39 8.08 -5.64 -5.06
N GLU A 40 9.23 -5.20 -4.54
CA GLU A 40 9.45 -5.07 -3.10
C GLU A 40 8.75 -3.80 -2.60
N ILE A 41 7.98 -3.91 -1.54
CA ILE A 41 7.26 -2.79 -0.93
C ILE A 41 7.72 -2.68 0.52
N ARG A 42 8.32 -1.54 0.86
CA ARG A 42 8.82 -1.20 2.19
C ARG A 42 7.78 -0.35 2.91
N LEU A 43 7.09 -0.97 3.85
CA LEU A 43 6.09 -0.33 4.69
C LEU A 43 6.78 0.29 5.90
N TYR A 44 7.16 1.54 5.79
CA TYR A 44 7.70 2.30 6.92
C TYR A 44 6.59 2.74 7.88
N ASP A 45 6.94 2.79 9.17
CA ASP A 45 6.17 3.39 10.25
C ASP A 45 7.11 4.19 11.17
N ARG A 46 6.57 4.75 12.26
CA ARG A 46 7.32 5.47 13.28
C ARG A 46 8.47 4.60 13.79
N LEU A 47 9.68 5.18 13.84
CA LEU A 47 10.88 4.50 14.35
C LEU A 47 10.79 4.14 15.83
N PHE A 48 10.05 4.94 16.61
CA PHE A 48 9.94 4.77 18.05
C PHE A 48 8.48 4.55 18.47
N THR A 49 8.27 3.74 19.50
CA THR A 49 6.96 3.42 20.07
C THR A 49 6.44 4.48 21.05
N VAL A 50 7.30 5.43 21.46
CA VAL A 50 6.97 6.49 22.42
C VAL A 50 7.15 7.89 21.81
N PRO A 51 6.39 8.91 22.28
CA PRO A 51 6.51 10.28 21.75
C PRO A 51 7.86 10.96 22.03
N ASN A 52 8.50 10.62 23.16
CA ASN A 52 9.80 11.20 23.57
C ASN A 52 10.80 10.08 23.92
N PRO A 53 11.44 9.45 22.93
CA PRO A 53 12.41 8.37 23.16
C PRO A 53 13.66 8.84 23.91
N ALA A 54 14.00 10.13 23.84
CA ALA A 54 15.15 10.71 24.55
C ALA A 54 14.97 10.80 26.07
N ALA A 55 13.74 10.63 26.57
CA ALA A 55 13.46 10.55 28.00
C ALA A 55 13.57 9.12 28.55
N ALA A 56 13.72 8.11 27.70
CA ALA A 56 13.95 6.74 28.14
C ALA A 56 15.38 6.58 28.67
N GLU A 57 15.57 5.71 29.66
CA GLU A 57 16.89 5.35 30.17
C GLU A 57 17.77 4.72 29.07
N ASP A 58 17.16 3.85 28.26
CA ASP A 58 17.73 3.34 27.01
C ASP A 58 16.77 3.63 25.85
N PHE A 59 17.13 4.57 24.98
CA PHE A 59 16.30 4.92 23.84
C PHE A 59 16.16 3.77 22.83
N ALA A 60 17.15 2.87 22.72
CA ALA A 60 17.13 1.76 21.77
C ALA A 60 16.03 0.74 22.13
N SER A 61 15.71 0.60 23.42
CA SER A 61 14.58 -0.20 23.90
C SER A 61 13.21 0.30 23.40
N THR A 62 13.13 1.55 22.93
CA THR A 62 11.90 2.15 22.42
C THR A 62 11.77 2.05 20.90
N ILE A 63 12.71 1.43 20.21
CA ILE A 63 12.64 1.21 18.76
C ILE A 63 11.44 0.32 18.44
N ASN A 64 10.63 0.77 17.49
CA ASN A 64 9.53 0.00 16.94
C ASN A 64 10.09 -1.09 16.02
N THR A 65 9.90 -2.35 16.42
CA THR A 65 10.30 -3.52 15.62
C THR A 65 9.56 -3.60 14.29
N ASP A 66 8.39 -2.97 14.20
CA ASP A 66 7.56 -2.91 13.00
C ASP A 66 7.75 -1.58 12.24
N SER A 67 8.79 -0.80 12.55
CA SER A 67 9.11 0.46 11.86
C SER A 67 9.44 0.28 10.38
N LEU A 68 9.80 -0.94 9.98
CA LEU A 68 9.94 -1.36 8.60
C LEU A 68 9.42 -2.79 8.45
N VAL A 69 8.39 -2.95 7.62
CA VAL A 69 7.95 -4.26 7.14
C VAL A 69 8.17 -4.34 5.63
N VAL A 70 8.98 -5.30 5.19
CA VAL A 70 9.23 -5.55 3.76
C VAL A 70 8.28 -6.64 3.28
N ILE A 71 7.52 -6.36 2.22
CA ILE A 71 6.63 -7.32 1.58
C ILE A 71 6.93 -7.43 0.09
N ASN A 72 6.71 -8.61 -0.48
CA ASN A 72 6.72 -8.80 -1.93
C ASN A 72 5.29 -8.73 -2.44
N GLY A 73 5.06 -7.90 -3.44
CA GLY A 73 3.75 -7.66 -4.02
C GLY A 73 3.81 -7.45 -5.53
N PHE A 74 2.74 -6.89 -6.06
CA PHE A 74 2.58 -6.62 -7.48
C PHE A 74 2.07 -5.20 -7.71
N VAL A 75 2.60 -4.54 -8.73
CA VAL A 75 2.20 -3.19 -9.16
C VAL A 75 1.74 -3.19 -10.61
N GLU A 76 1.03 -2.14 -11.03
CA GLU A 76 0.59 -2.02 -12.42
C GLU A 76 1.75 -1.66 -13.38
N PRO A 77 1.64 -2.00 -14.68
CA PRO A 77 2.71 -1.80 -15.66
C PRO A 77 3.22 -0.36 -15.79
N SER A 78 2.37 0.63 -15.52
CA SER A 78 2.71 2.05 -15.62
C SER A 78 3.86 2.44 -14.68
N LEU A 79 4.06 1.68 -13.60
CA LEU A 79 5.08 1.91 -12.59
C LEU A 79 6.45 1.33 -12.97
N ALA A 80 6.59 0.68 -14.13
CA ALA A 80 7.90 0.23 -14.64
C ALA A 80 8.89 1.39 -14.82
N SER A 81 8.38 2.58 -15.13
CA SER A 81 9.16 3.81 -15.30
C SER A 81 8.93 4.79 -14.15
N ALA A 82 8.61 4.28 -12.95
CA ALA A 82 8.43 5.15 -11.79
C ALA A 82 9.73 5.90 -11.50
N GLU A 83 9.63 7.23 -11.39
CA GLU A 83 10.79 8.08 -11.11
C GLU A 83 11.08 8.04 -9.60
N ALA A 84 12.37 7.97 -9.26
CA ALA A 84 12.80 8.06 -7.87
C ALA A 84 12.33 9.37 -7.25
N GLU A 85 11.89 9.31 -5.98
CA GLU A 85 11.41 10.47 -5.21
C GLU A 85 10.11 11.13 -5.73
N GLN A 86 9.59 10.71 -6.91
CA GLN A 86 8.27 11.09 -7.37
C GLN A 86 7.20 10.39 -6.52
N GLY A 87 6.19 11.17 -6.09
CA GLY A 87 5.10 10.67 -5.26
C GLY A 87 4.00 9.99 -6.09
N TYR A 88 3.65 8.77 -5.72
CA TYR A 88 2.55 7.98 -6.28
C TYR A 88 1.56 7.62 -5.18
N GLN A 89 0.26 7.75 -5.45
CA GLN A 89 -0.76 7.22 -4.54
C GLN A 89 -1.10 5.79 -4.97
N PHE A 90 -0.75 4.81 -4.14
CA PHE A 90 -1.28 3.46 -4.30
C PHE A 90 -2.68 3.46 -3.70
N GLU A 91 -3.68 3.29 -4.56
CA GLU A 91 -5.08 3.50 -4.20
C GLU A 91 -5.49 2.68 -2.98
N ARG A 92 -6.12 3.34 -2.00
CA ARG A 92 -6.52 2.77 -0.71
C ARG A 92 -5.39 2.27 0.20
N MET A 93 -4.12 2.43 -0.18
CA MET A 93 -2.97 1.94 0.58
C MET A 93 -2.15 3.08 1.20
N GLY A 94 -1.82 4.12 0.44
CA GLY A 94 -0.98 5.21 0.90
C GLY A 94 -0.25 5.90 -0.24
N TYR A 95 0.69 6.77 0.12
CA TYR A 95 1.61 7.41 -0.80
C TYR A 95 2.95 6.70 -0.76
N PHE A 96 3.53 6.49 -1.93
CA PHE A 96 4.76 5.73 -2.16
C PHE A 96 5.66 6.49 -3.14
N CYS A 97 6.95 6.21 -3.09
CA CYS A 97 7.91 6.60 -4.13
C CYS A 97 8.82 5.42 -4.46
N ALA A 98 9.37 5.40 -5.68
CA ALA A 98 10.43 4.46 -6.01
C ALA A 98 11.67 4.79 -5.17
N ASP A 99 12.30 3.78 -4.60
CA ASP A 99 13.52 3.93 -3.82
C ASP A 99 14.66 4.40 -4.74
N SER A 100 15.35 5.49 -4.35
CA SER A 100 16.36 6.13 -5.19
C SER A 100 17.67 5.36 -5.31
N LYS A 101 17.87 4.30 -4.50
CA LYS A 101 19.11 3.51 -4.46
C LYS A 101 18.89 2.09 -4.93
N ASP A 102 17.80 1.48 -4.49
CA ASP A 102 17.55 0.04 -4.65
C ASP A 102 16.57 -0.26 -5.78
N SER A 103 15.76 0.72 -6.21
CA SER A 103 14.85 0.53 -7.33
C SER A 103 15.58 0.65 -8.66
N THR A 104 15.37 -0.32 -9.54
CA THR A 104 15.92 -0.37 -10.90
C THR A 104 14.85 -0.82 -11.88
N ALA A 105 15.13 -0.77 -13.18
CA ALA A 105 14.19 -1.22 -14.21
C ALA A 105 13.79 -2.71 -14.08
N ASP A 106 14.69 -3.55 -13.56
CA ASP A 106 14.48 -4.99 -13.39
C ASP A 106 14.09 -5.40 -11.95
N ASN A 107 14.17 -4.46 -11.00
CA ASN A 107 13.86 -4.67 -9.59
C ASN A 107 13.17 -3.44 -9.01
N LEU A 108 11.85 -3.45 -9.01
CA LEU A 108 11.05 -2.36 -8.48
C LEU A 108 11.01 -2.40 -6.95
N VAL A 109 11.41 -1.29 -6.32
CA VAL A 109 11.38 -1.13 -4.86
C VAL A 109 10.62 0.15 -4.53
N PHE A 110 9.55 0.03 -3.75
CA PHE A 110 8.72 1.17 -3.35
C PHE A 110 8.73 1.39 -1.85
N ASN A 111 8.98 2.64 -1.44
CA ASN A 111 8.91 3.07 -0.05
C ASN A 111 7.56 3.70 0.22
N ARG A 112 6.84 3.23 1.25
CA ARG A 112 5.64 3.93 1.73
C ARG A 112 6.07 5.22 2.42
N THR A 113 5.82 6.36 1.80
CA THR A 113 6.05 7.69 2.36
C THR A 113 5.13 7.95 3.54
N VAL A 114 3.83 7.68 3.37
CA VAL A 114 2.82 7.81 4.44
C VAL A 114 1.57 7.01 4.09
N GLY A 115 0.88 6.46 5.09
CA GLY A 115 -0.43 5.83 4.91
C GLY A 115 -1.52 6.86 4.58
N LEU A 116 -2.66 6.40 4.07
CA LEU A 116 -3.84 7.27 3.94
C LEU A 116 -4.38 7.64 5.32
N ARG A 117 -5.16 8.72 5.38
CA ARG A 117 -5.84 9.13 6.60
C ARG A 117 -6.81 8.04 7.03
N ASP A 118 -6.48 7.33 8.10
CA ASP A 118 -7.39 6.39 8.73
C ASP A 118 -8.43 7.17 9.56
N THR A 119 -9.67 7.21 9.06
CA THR A 119 -10.81 7.79 9.79
C THR A 119 -11.51 6.81 10.71
N TRP A 120 -11.21 5.51 10.63
CA TRP A 120 -11.85 4.46 11.41
C TRP A 120 -11.14 4.20 12.75
N ALA A 121 -9.80 4.30 12.79
CA ALA A 121 -9.03 4.20 14.04
C ALA A 121 -9.36 5.30 15.08
N LYS A 122 -10.01 6.40 14.65
CA LYS A 122 -10.54 7.44 15.56
C LYS A 122 -11.84 7.03 16.27
N ILE A 123 -12.58 6.06 15.73
CA ILE A 123 -13.87 5.63 16.28
C ILE A 123 -13.66 4.60 17.41
N GLU A 124 -12.58 3.81 17.38
CA GLU A 124 -12.23 2.87 18.45
C GLU A 124 -11.62 3.52 19.71
N ASN A 125 -11.22 4.79 19.62
CA ASN A 125 -10.64 5.54 20.74
C ASN A 125 -11.59 6.62 21.30
N GLN A 126 -12.90 6.49 21.07
CA GLN A 126 -13.97 7.24 21.74
C GLN A 126 -14.85 6.29 22.56
#